data_AF-A0A653CTN5-F1
#
_entry.id   AF-A0A653CTN5-F1
#
_cell.length_a   1.000
_cell.length_b   1.000
_cell.length_c   1.000
_cell.angle_alpha   90.00
_cell.angle_beta   90.00
_cell.angle_gamma   90.00
#
_symmetry.space_group_name_H-M   'P 1'
#
loop_
_entity.id
_entity.type
_entity.pdbx_description
1 polymer ?
#
loop_
_entity_poly.entity_id
_entity_poly.type
_entity_poly.pdbx_seq_one_letter_code
_entity_poly.pdbx_strand_id
1 'polypeptide(L)'
;MEAPAVADPRTDTTLDCQFDMGGEELYAVKWYKDDQEFFRYAPGHNPDTTTFPVEGVRLASTLTDCGIDHCRVTLHQPSREHGAGAYRCEVSSEAPAFRLASQTRKIVVAGER
;
A
#
# COMPACT_ATOMS: atom_id res chain seq x y z
N MET A 1 8.29 4.06 4.42
CA MET A 1 7.51 2.81 4.35
C MET A 1 8.09 1.76 5.26
N GLU A 2 7.23 1.19 6.08
CA GLU A 2 7.48 0.01 6.90
C GLU A 2 6.75 -1.20 6.31
N ALA A 3 7.47 -2.30 6.16
CA ALA A 3 6.97 -3.58 5.68
C ALA A 3 7.94 -4.68 6.14
N PRO A 4 7.45 -5.89 6.48
CA PRO A 4 8.34 -6.98 6.83
C PRO A 4 9.08 -7.50 5.59
N ALA A 5 10.32 -7.97 5.78
CA ALA A 5 11.05 -8.66 4.72
C ALA A 5 10.45 -10.04 4.41
N VAL A 6 9.84 -10.68 5.42
CA VAL A 6 9.18 -11.98 5.33
C VAL A 6 7.78 -11.90 5.92
N ALA A 7 6.76 -12.27 5.15
CA ALA A 7 5.37 -12.34 5.58
C ALA A 7 4.96 -13.81 5.79
N ASP A 8 4.30 -14.11 6.91
CA ASP A 8 3.73 -15.43 7.16
C ASP A 8 2.38 -15.56 6.43
N PRO A 9 2.20 -16.56 5.55
CA PRO A 9 0.95 -16.76 4.82
C PRO A 9 -0.25 -17.15 5.70
N ARG A 10 -0.05 -17.44 6.99
CA ARG A 10 -1.12 -17.80 7.94
C ARG A 10 -1.64 -16.60 8.72
N THR A 11 -0.93 -15.47 8.70
CA THR A 11 -1.31 -14.26 9.44
C THR A 11 -1.46 -13.08 8.51
N ASP A 12 -2.09 -12.03 9.02
CA ASP A 12 -2.18 -10.78 8.29
C ASP A 12 -0.84 -10.05 8.32
N THR A 13 -0.58 -9.26 7.29
CA THR A 13 0.65 -8.47 7.14
C THR A 13 0.28 -7.02 6.86
N THR A 14 0.65 -6.13 7.77
CA THR A 14 0.42 -4.69 7.63
C THR A 14 1.60 -4.04 6.90
N LEU A 15 1.27 -3.18 5.94
CA LEU A 15 2.20 -2.28 5.27
C LEU A 15 1.84 -0.85 5.65
N ASP A 16 2.83 -0.07 6.06
CA ASP A 16 2.62 1.28 6.55
C ASP A 16 3.43 2.30 5.73
N CYS A 17 2.75 3.30 5.20
CA CYS A 17 3.34 4.39 4.46
C CYS A 17 3.07 5.71 5.18
N GLN A 18 4.09 6.18 5.89
CA GLN A 18 4.14 7.51 6.51
C GLN A 18 4.81 8.48 5.54
N PHE A 19 4.26 9.70 5.44
CA PHE A 19 4.77 10.75 4.55
C PHE A 19 4.49 12.14 5.12
N ASP A 20 5.29 13.12 4.69
CA ASP A 20 5.11 14.54 5.01
C ASP A 20 4.80 15.28 3.72
N MET A 21 3.65 15.94 3.67
CA MET A 21 3.20 16.70 2.50
C MET A 21 3.93 18.04 2.34
N GLY A 22 4.70 18.49 3.33
CA GLY A 22 5.51 19.71 3.22
C GLY A 22 4.68 20.97 2.94
N GLY A 23 3.41 20.98 3.36
CA GLY A 23 2.45 22.06 3.11
C GLY A 23 1.70 21.98 1.78
N GLU A 24 1.92 20.93 0.96
CA GLU A 24 1.13 20.66 -0.23
C GLU A 24 -0.13 19.84 0.07
N GLU A 25 -1.11 19.86 -0.83
CA GLU A 25 -2.31 19.04 -0.71
C GLU A 25 -2.06 17.64 -1.28
N LEU A 26 -2.57 16.62 -0.59
CA LEU A 26 -2.47 15.23 -1.01
C LEU A 26 -3.45 14.96 -2.15
N TYR A 27 -2.94 14.56 -3.32
CA TYR A 27 -3.78 14.09 -4.42
C TYR A 27 -4.17 12.62 -4.21
N ALA A 28 -3.17 11.74 -4.05
CA ALA A 28 -3.42 10.33 -3.83
C ALA A 28 -2.22 9.61 -3.19
N VAL A 29 -2.54 8.56 -2.43
CA VAL A 29 -1.61 7.50 -2.04
C VAL A 29 -2.00 6.22 -2.77
N LYS A 30 -1.05 5.58 -3.44
CA LYS A 30 -1.26 4.35 -4.20
C LYS A 30 -0.32 3.26 -3.71
N TRP A 31 -0.86 2.05 -3.60
CA TRP A 31 -0.09 0.87 -3.31
C TRP A 31 -0.03 -0.06 -4.52
N TYR A 32 1.18 -0.55 -4.79
CA TYR A 32 1.48 -1.43 -5.90
C TYR A 32 2.14 -2.71 -5.42
N LYS A 33 1.87 -3.83 -6.09
CA LYS A 33 2.68 -5.04 -6.06
C LYS A 33 3.16 -5.31 -7.49
N ASP A 34 4.47 -5.39 -7.67
CA ASP A 34 5.10 -5.66 -8.97
C ASP A 34 4.51 -4.78 -10.09
N ASP A 35 4.45 -3.47 -9.83
CA ASP A 35 3.90 -2.43 -10.71
C ASP A 35 2.39 -2.50 -10.98
N GLN A 36 1.67 -3.46 -10.41
CA GLN A 36 0.21 -3.52 -10.45
C GLN A 36 -0.38 -2.83 -9.23
N GLU A 37 -1.18 -1.80 -9.46
CA GLU A 37 -1.90 -1.10 -8.40
C GLU A 37 -2.92 -2.05 -7.77
N PHE A 38 -2.95 -2.14 -6.44
CA PHE A 38 -3.96 -2.93 -5.73
C PHE A 38 -4.84 -2.08 -4.79
N PHE A 39 -4.39 -0.87 -4.46
CA PHE A 39 -5.13 0.06 -3.61
C PHE A 39 -4.79 1.51 -3.93
N ARG A 40 -5.79 2.39 -3.79
CA ARG A 40 -5.66 3.84 -3.86
C ARG A 40 -6.49 4.51 -2.77
N TYR A 41 -5.90 5.50 -2.12
CA TYR A 41 -6.59 6.52 -1.32
C TYR A 41 -6.45 7.88 -2.02
N ALA A 42 -7.56 8.58 -2.22
CA ALA A 42 -7.64 9.89 -2.86
C ALA A 42 -8.70 10.74 -2.12
N PRO A 43 -8.31 11.62 -1.19
CA PRO A 43 -9.24 12.30 -0.28
C PRO A 43 -10.25 13.22 -1.01
N GLY A 44 -9.93 13.71 -2.20
CA GLY A 44 -10.83 14.52 -3.02
C GLY A 44 -11.87 13.73 -3.82
N HIS A 45 -11.86 12.40 -3.76
CA HIS A 45 -12.76 11.53 -4.53
C HIS A 45 -13.88 10.94 -3.65
N ASN A 46 -14.96 10.49 -4.29
CA ASN A 46 -16.04 9.75 -3.63
C ASN A 46 -16.40 8.49 -4.46
N PRO A 47 -16.07 7.27 -3.99
CA PRO A 47 -15.40 6.96 -2.72
C PRO A 47 -13.95 7.45 -2.69
N ASP A 48 -13.46 7.74 -1.48
CA ASP A 48 -12.08 8.18 -1.23
C ASP A 48 -11.06 7.04 -1.35
N THR A 49 -11.53 5.80 -1.35
CA THR A 49 -10.71 4.59 -1.50
C THR A 49 -11.18 3.76 -2.69
N THR A 50 -10.23 3.13 -3.37
CA THR A 50 -10.49 2.21 -4.49
C THR A 50 -9.55 1.02 -4.40
N THR A 51 -10.04 -0.17 -4.70
CA THR A 51 -9.26 -1.42 -4.69
C THR A 51 -9.22 -2.03 -6.08
N PHE A 52 -8.10 -2.68 -6.40
CA PHE A 52 -7.91 -3.34 -7.68
C PHE A 52 -7.40 -4.77 -7.43
N PRO A 53 -7.93 -5.78 -8.13
CA PRO A 53 -7.50 -7.15 -7.93
C PRO A 53 -6.08 -7.33 -8.47
N VAL A 54 -5.19 -7.83 -7.62
CA VAL A 54 -3.83 -8.26 -8.00
C VAL A 54 -3.62 -9.66 -7.45
N GLU A 55 -3.07 -10.54 -8.29
CA GLU A 55 -2.86 -11.94 -7.91
C GLU A 55 -1.96 -12.05 -6.67
N GLY A 56 -2.40 -12.88 -5.71
CA GLY A 56 -1.70 -13.08 -4.45
C GLY A 56 -1.84 -11.96 -3.40
N VAL A 57 -2.56 -10.89 -3.73
CA VAL A 57 -2.88 -9.77 -2.83
C VAL A 57 -4.36 -9.81 -2.47
N ARG A 58 -4.65 -9.78 -1.18
CA ARG A 58 -6.00 -9.62 -0.67
C ARG A 58 -5.99 -8.65 0.50
N LEU A 59 -6.78 -7.60 0.41
CA LEU A 59 -6.87 -6.61 1.47
C LEU A 59 -7.87 -7.02 2.54
N ALA A 60 -7.50 -6.83 3.81
CA ALA A 60 -8.45 -6.72 4.91
C ALA A 60 -8.95 -5.27 4.95
N SER A 61 -9.95 -4.93 4.13
CA SER A 61 -10.42 -3.54 3.96
C SER A 61 -10.86 -2.86 5.27
N THR A 62 -11.31 -3.62 6.28
CA THR A 62 -11.67 -3.09 7.60
C THR A 62 -10.48 -2.66 8.45
N LEU A 63 -9.25 -3.00 8.04
CA LEU A 63 -8.00 -2.69 8.71
C LEU A 63 -7.10 -1.76 7.86
N THR A 64 -7.67 -1.16 6.82
CA THR A 64 -7.04 -0.07 6.07
C THR A 64 -7.31 1.25 6.78
N ASP A 65 -6.29 2.08 6.90
CA ASP A 65 -6.34 3.35 7.61
C ASP A 65 -5.47 4.37 6.88
N CYS A 66 -6.08 5.37 6.25
CA CYS A 66 -5.37 6.38 5.47
C CYS A 66 -5.88 7.79 5.81
N GLY A 67 -4.95 8.74 5.81
CA GLY A 67 -5.20 10.14 6.07
C GLY A 67 -4.20 11.02 5.32
N ILE A 68 -4.03 12.25 5.79
CA ILE A 68 -3.23 13.28 5.11
C ILE A 68 -1.71 13.10 5.26
N ASP A 69 -1.27 12.23 6.16
CA ASP A 69 0.15 11.99 6.52
C ASP A 69 0.52 10.50 6.59
N HIS A 70 -0.46 9.61 6.41
CA HIS A 70 -0.26 8.17 6.46
C HIS A 70 -1.22 7.41 5.55
N CYS A 71 -0.83 6.20 5.16
CA CYS A 71 -1.74 5.24 4.56
C CYS A 71 -1.26 3.83 4.82
N ARG A 72 -2.00 3.12 5.67
CA ARG A 72 -1.76 1.75 6.11
C ARG A 72 -2.74 0.81 5.42
N VAL A 73 -2.20 -0.27 4.86
CA VAL A 73 -2.99 -1.35 4.27
C VAL A 73 -2.63 -2.67 4.92
N THR A 74 -3.62 -3.55 5.10
CA THR A 74 -3.38 -4.87 5.68
C THR A 74 -3.67 -5.95 4.64
N LEU A 75 -2.65 -6.75 4.33
CA LEU A 75 -2.75 -7.93 3.50
C LEU A 75 -3.28 -9.09 4.34
N HIS A 76 -4.46 -9.60 4.00
CA HIS A 76 -5.05 -10.72 4.70
C HIS A 76 -4.47 -12.04 4.19
N GLN A 77 -3.62 -12.67 5.00
CA GLN A 77 -2.97 -13.97 4.70
C GLN A 77 -2.39 -14.03 3.28
N PRO A 78 -1.22 -13.40 3.03
CA PRO A 78 -0.66 -13.28 1.69
C PRO A 78 -0.35 -14.66 1.07
N SER A 79 -0.53 -14.76 -0.25
CA SER A 79 -0.32 -16.02 -0.97
C SER A 79 1.15 -16.47 -0.93
N ARG A 80 1.40 -17.76 -0.68
CA ARG A 80 2.75 -18.35 -0.78
C ARG A 80 3.32 -18.30 -2.19
N GLU A 81 2.49 -18.54 -3.20
CA GLU A 81 2.91 -18.65 -4.59
C GLU A 81 3.01 -17.28 -5.27
N HIS A 82 2.02 -16.42 -5.00
CA HIS A 82 1.85 -15.17 -5.74
C HIS A 82 1.96 -13.90 -4.88
N GLY A 83 2.04 -14.03 -3.56
CA GLY A 83 2.11 -12.89 -2.63
C GLY A 83 3.51 -12.32 -2.44
N ALA A 84 4.57 -13.04 -2.83
CA ALA A 84 5.91 -12.46 -2.84
C ALA A 84 6.06 -11.43 -3.97
N GLY A 85 6.87 -10.39 -3.75
CA GLY A 85 7.07 -9.36 -4.77
C GLY A 85 7.63 -8.05 -4.22
N ALA A 86 7.73 -7.06 -5.11
CA ALA A 86 8.06 -5.69 -4.78
C ALA A 86 6.78 -4.91 -4.47
N TYR A 87 6.64 -4.49 -3.22
CA TYR A 87 5.55 -3.65 -2.75
C TYR A 87 6.00 -2.19 -2.72
N ARG A 88 5.24 -1.31 -3.39
CA ARG A 88 5.54 0.13 -3.47
C ARG A 88 4.37 0.94 -2.93
N CYS A 89 4.69 1.96 -2.14
CA CYS A 89 3.80 3.06 -1.81
C CYS A 89 4.27 4.26 -2.60
N GLU A 90 3.33 4.92 -3.26
CA GLU A 90 3.54 6.13 -4.04
C GLU A 90 2.58 7.21 -3.51
N VAL A 91 3.13 8.37 -3.19
CA VAL A 91 2.42 9.54 -2.67
C VAL A 91 2.56 10.66 -3.69
N SER A 92 1.43 11.26 -4.05
CA SER A 92 1.36 12.32 -5.05
C SER A 92 0.67 13.55 -4.48
N SER A 93 1.23 14.73 -4.73
CA SER A 93 0.59 16.00 -4.38
C SER A 93 -0.26 16.55 -5.54
N GLU A 94 -1.16 17.46 -5.20
CA GLU A 94 -2.03 18.13 -6.16
C GLU A 94 -1.29 19.22 -6.96
N ALA A 95 -2.00 19.76 -7.97
CA ALA A 95 -1.62 20.96 -8.66
C ALA A 95 -1.24 22.10 -7.68
N PRO A 96 -0.28 22.95 -8.04
CA PRO A 96 0.45 23.00 -9.31
C PRO A 96 1.73 22.15 -9.33
N ALA A 97 2.13 21.60 -8.18
CA ALA A 97 3.46 21.01 -8.02
C ALA A 97 3.53 19.57 -8.54
N PHE A 98 2.44 18.80 -8.42
CA PHE A 98 2.34 17.40 -8.86
C PHE A 98 3.55 16.56 -8.42
N ARG A 99 4.02 16.76 -7.20
CA ARG A 99 5.19 16.05 -6.68
C ARG A 99 4.85 14.59 -6.51
N LEU A 100 5.85 13.75 -6.72
CA LEU A 100 5.74 12.30 -6.57
C LEU A 100 6.87 11.81 -5.69
N ALA A 101 6.52 11.06 -4.64
CA ALA A 101 7.47 10.35 -3.80
C ALA A 101 7.06 8.87 -3.73
N SER A 102 8.02 7.97 -3.76
CA SER A 102 7.73 6.55 -3.58
C SER A 102 8.84 5.82 -2.84
N GLN A 103 8.45 4.73 -2.17
CA GLN A 103 9.38 3.78 -1.57
C GLN A 103 8.93 2.37 -1.92
N THR A 104 9.89 1.47 -2.09
CA THR A 104 9.64 0.07 -2.43
C THR A 104 10.32 -0.85 -1.42
N ARG A 105 9.63 -1.93 -1.04
CA ARG A 105 10.15 -3.01 -0.21
C ARG A 105 9.86 -4.36 -0.87
N LYS A 106 10.83 -5.26 -0.85
CA LYS A 106 10.63 -6.64 -1.29
C LYS A 106 10.12 -7.46 -0.11
N ILE A 107 9.06 -8.22 -0.34
CA ILE A 107 8.48 -9.13 0.64
C ILE A 107 8.57 -10.55 0.08
N VAL A 108 9.10 -11.46 0.89
CA VAL A 108 9.03 -12.90 0.65
C VAL A 108 7.88 -13.46 1.48
N VAL A 109 7.11 -14.40 0.94
CA VAL A 109 6.07 -15.08 1.71
C VAL A 109 6.57 -16.46 2.11
N ALA A 110 6.87 -16.63 3.39
CA ALA A 110 7.37 -17.88 3.95
C ALA A 110 6.86 -18.04 5.39
N GLY A 111 6.68 -19.28 5.82
CA GLY A 111 6.31 -19.58 7.19
C GLY A 111 7.15 -20.75 7.69
N GLU A 112 7.61 -20.67 8.94
CA GLU A 112 8.30 -21.79 9.59
C GLU A 112 7.33 -22.96 9.76
N ARG A 113 7.88 -24.18 9.64
CA ARG A 113 7.16 -25.46 9.72
C ARG A 113 6.82 -25.78 11.16
#